data_AF-A0A2G8I9F7-F1
#
_entry.id   AF-A0A2G8I9F7-F1
#
_cell.length_a   1.000
_cell.length_b   1.000
_cell.length_c   1.000
_cell.angle_alpha   90.00
_cell.angle_beta   90.00
_cell.angle_gamma   90.00
#
_symmetry.space_group_name_H-M   'P 1'
#
loop_
_entity.id
_entity.type
_entity.pdbx_description
1 polymer ?
#
loop_
_entity_poly.entity_id
_entity_poly.type
_entity_poly.pdbx_seq_one_letter_code
_entity_poly.pdbx_strand_id
1 'polypeptide(L)'
;MKDFNLDFLNERISTQYTDMKGIVAIDGHNFSDLWKLCADNGVDLENWFLVGLECYDFEPLGGRDLHAMAYVIKSEDLETGHDAIASRLQGTGKAEIHVKHFTVPYNQMAKYIKRLHIGLVSELSSSIRNVTFIDDGYE
;
A
#
# COMPACT_ATOMS: atom_id res chain seq x y z
N MET A 1 11.41 16.38 6.43
CA MET A 1 10.43 15.38 5.99
C MET A 1 11.22 14.13 5.66
N LYS A 2 10.87 12.95 6.19
CA LYS A 2 11.48 11.70 5.68
C LYS A 2 10.85 11.45 4.31
N ASP A 3 11.66 11.21 3.30
CA ASP A 3 11.16 10.90 1.96
C ASP A 3 10.37 9.58 2.01
N PHE A 4 9.10 9.65 1.60
CA PHE A 4 8.30 8.44 1.41
C PHE A 4 8.85 7.71 0.18
N ASN A 5 9.37 6.51 0.38
CA ASN A 5 10.03 5.75 -0.68
C ASN A 5 8.99 5.14 -1.64
N LEU A 6 8.48 5.96 -2.56
CA LEU A 6 7.51 5.55 -3.57
C LEU A 6 8.12 4.55 -4.58
N ASP A 7 9.43 4.66 -4.83
CA ASP A 7 10.16 3.80 -5.76
C ASP A 7 10.08 2.31 -5.36
N PHE A 8 9.94 2.03 -4.06
CA PHE A 8 9.74 0.68 -3.52
C PHE A 8 8.56 -0.09 -4.17
N LEU A 9 7.46 0.60 -4.49
CA LEU A 9 6.28 -0.02 -5.11
C LEU A 9 6.19 0.23 -6.62
N ASN A 10 6.76 1.34 -7.12
CA ASN A 10 6.69 1.71 -8.53
C ASN A 10 7.33 0.67 -9.47
N GLU A 11 8.36 -0.04 -9.02
CA GLU A 11 8.99 -1.12 -9.82
C GLU A 11 8.15 -2.39 -9.86
N ARG A 12 7.22 -2.57 -8.91
CA ARG A 12 6.46 -3.81 -8.72
C ARG A 12 5.05 -3.75 -9.31
N ILE A 13 4.42 -2.59 -9.24
CA ILE A 13 3.04 -2.40 -9.66
C ILE A 13 3.03 -2.01 -11.14
N SER A 14 2.58 -2.93 -11.99
CA SER A 14 2.35 -2.69 -13.42
C SER A 14 1.12 -3.45 -13.88
N THR A 15 0.19 -2.76 -14.54
CA THR A 15 -0.99 -3.39 -15.14
C THR A 15 -0.67 -3.78 -16.59
N GLN A 16 -1.38 -4.80 -17.10
CA GLN A 16 -1.20 -5.29 -18.48
C GLN A 16 -1.38 -4.20 -19.55
N TYR A 17 -2.19 -3.18 -19.25
CA TYR A 17 -2.32 -1.92 -19.98
C TYR A 17 -2.09 -0.78 -18.98
N THR A 18 -0.98 -0.04 -19.09
CA THR A 18 -0.62 1.02 -18.15
C THR A 18 -0.82 2.39 -18.79
N ASP A 19 -2.08 2.76 -19.05
CA ASP A 19 -2.39 4.07 -19.65
C ASP A 19 -2.29 5.21 -18.63
N MET A 20 -2.39 4.88 -17.34
CA MET A 20 -2.32 5.80 -16.21
C MET A 20 -1.49 5.21 -15.06
N LYS A 21 -0.72 6.07 -14.38
CA LYS A 21 0.00 5.75 -13.14
C LYS A 21 -0.51 6.67 -12.03
N GLY A 22 -0.41 6.24 -10.78
CA GLY A 22 -0.96 7.05 -9.71
C GLY A 22 -0.54 6.67 -8.30
N ILE A 23 -1.10 7.43 -7.36
CA ILE A 23 -0.84 7.33 -5.93
C ILE A 23 -2.17 7.08 -5.25
N VAL A 24 -2.16 6.13 -4.30
CA VAL A 24 -3.29 5.87 -3.42
C VAL A 24 -2.92 6.34 -2.02
N ALA A 25 -3.77 7.18 -1.43
CA ALA A 25 -3.69 7.54 -0.03
C ALA A 25 -4.89 6.93 0.71
N ILE A 26 -4.60 6.17 1.75
CA ILE A 26 -5.61 5.61 2.65
C ILE A 26 -5.54 6.37 3.96
N ASP A 27 -6.71 6.78 4.46
CA ASP A 27 -6.80 7.43 5.76
C ASP A 27 -6.46 6.42 6.88
N GLY A 28 -5.23 6.53 7.38
CA GLY A 28 -4.64 5.62 8.36
C GLY A 28 -4.84 6.04 9.82
N HIS A 29 -5.81 6.91 10.16
CA HIS A 29 -6.10 7.28 11.56
C HIS A 29 -6.25 6.04 12.49
N ASN A 30 -6.58 4.87 11.93
CA ASN A 30 -6.40 3.56 12.56
C ASN A 30 -5.45 2.68 11.73
N PHE A 31 -4.14 2.90 11.82
CA PHE A 31 -3.13 1.99 11.26
C PHE A 31 -3.34 0.52 11.71
N SER A 32 -3.99 0.33 12.87
CA SER A 32 -4.47 -0.96 13.37
C SER A 32 -5.41 -1.71 12.43
N ASP A 33 -6.17 -1.02 11.57
CA ASP A 33 -7.19 -1.67 10.74
C ASP A 33 -6.57 -2.35 9.51
N LEU A 34 -5.42 -1.86 9.02
CA LEU A 34 -4.63 -2.57 8.01
C LEU A 34 -3.88 -3.79 8.60
N TRP A 35 -3.44 -3.68 9.86
CA TRP A 35 -2.90 -4.83 10.60
C TRP A 35 -3.98 -5.89 10.82
N LYS A 36 -5.18 -5.48 11.23
CA LYS A 36 -6.33 -6.39 11.37
C LYS A 36 -6.70 -7.04 10.04
N LEU A 37 -6.71 -6.28 8.94
CA LEU A 37 -6.94 -6.86 7.61
C LEU A 37 -5.97 -8.01 7.33
N CYS A 38 -4.68 -7.82 7.59
CA CYS A 38 -3.69 -8.86 7.35
C CYS A 38 -3.85 -10.03 8.34
N ALA A 39 -4.04 -9.75 9.63
CA ALA A 39 -4.20 -10.77 10.68
C ALA A 39 -5.45 -11.64 10.49
N ASP A 40 -6.60 -11.01 10.22
CA ASP A 40 -7.88 -11.69 9.97
C ASP A 40 -7.81 -12.61 8.75
N ASN A 41 -6.88 -12.34 7.83
CA ASN A 41 -6.66 -13.12 6.61
C ASN A 41 -5.40 -14.01 6.68
N GLY A 42 -4.91 -14.31 7.91
CA GLY A 42 -3.91 -15.35 8.15
C GLY A 42 -2.45 -14.91 8.10
N VAL A 43 -2.18 -13.59 8.05
CA VAL A 43 -0.81 -13.07 8.20
C VAL A 43 -0.46 -13.01 9.69
N ASP A 44 0.54 -13.79 10.10
CA ASP A 44 1.08 -13.78 11.45
C ASP A 44 1.85 -12.48 11.73
N LEU A 45 1.21 -11.49 12.34
CA LEU A 45 1.86 -10.21 12.67
C LEU A 45 2.57 -10.21 14.03
N GLU A 46 2.63 -11.35 14.72
CA GLU A 46 3.44 -11.50 15.93
C GLU A 46 4.92 -11.68 15.54
N ASN A 47 5.18 -12.51 14.53
CA ASN A 47 6.53 -12.78 14.03
C ASN A 47 6.94 -11.90 12.84
N TRP A 48 5.98 -11.20 12.23
CA TRP A 48 6.20 -10.41 11.03
C TRP A 48 5.71 -8.97 11.22
N PHE A 49 6.54 -8.01 10.81
CA PHE A 49 6.17 -6.60 10.81
C PHE A 49 5.72 -6.16 9.41
N LEU A 50 4.53 -5.57 9.32
CA LEU A 50 3.95 -5.08 8.07
C LEU A 50 4.62 -3.77 7.62
N VAL A 51 5.12 -3.77 6.39
CA VAL A 51 5.80 -2.63 5.74
C VAL A 51 4.95 -2.04 4.63
N GLY A 52 4.13 -2.86 3.96
CA GLY A 52 3.27 -2.40 2.87
C GLY A 52 2.17 -3.40 2.55
N LEU A 53 1.18 -2.92 1.83
CA LEU A 53 0.06 -3.70 1.34
C LEU A 53 -0.19 -3.34 -0.12
N GLU A 54 -0.39 -4.34 -0.94
CA GLU A 54 -0.83 -4.21 -2.32
C GLU A 54 -2.14 -4.98 -2.50
N CYS A 55 -3.06 -4.43 -3.28
CA CYS A 55 -4.29 -5.10 -3.68
C CYS A 55 -4.49 -4.97 -5.19
N TYR A 56 -5.00 -6.02 -5.83
CA TYR A 56 -5.31 -6.02 -7.25
C TYR A 56 -6.45 -6.98 -7.59
N ASP A 57 -7.06 -6.75 -8.74
CA ASP A 57 -8.09 -7.60 -9.34
C ASP A 57 -7.65 -7.95 -10.77
N PHE A 58 -7.90 -9.20 -11.19
CA PHE A 58 -7.63 -9.65 -12.55
C PHE A 58 -8.88 -9.57 -13.45
N GLU A 59 -10.05 -9.36 -12.84
CA GLU A 59 -11.35 -9.23 -13.49
C GLU A 59 -11.86 -7.79 -13.30
N PRO A 60 -12.97 -7.39 -13.96
CA PRO A 60 -13.65 -6.15 -13.61
C PRO A 60 -13.91 -6.07 -12.11
N LEU A 61 -13.53 -4.93 -11.51
CA LEU A 61 -13.58 -4.70 -10.07
C LEU A 61 -14.89 -5.20 -9.44
N GLY A 62 -14.77 -6.04 -8.42
CA GLY A 62 -15.92 -6.54 -7.65
C GLY A 62 -16.58 -7.81 -8.21
N GLY A 63 -16.08 -8.36 -9.32
CA GLY A 63 -16.57 -9.64 -9.87
C GLY A 63 -16.11 -10.87 -9.08
N ARG A 64 -14.99 -10.76 -8.35
CA ARG A 64 -14.41 -11.80 -7.49
C ARG A 64 -13.84 -11.17 -6.21
N ASP A 65 -13.29 -11.99 -5.33
CA ASP A 65 -12.53 -11.50 -4.18
C ASP A 65 -11.28 -10.75 -4.64
N LEU A 66 -10.94 -9.69 -3.91
CA LEU A 66 -9.75 -8.88 -4.15
C LEU A 66 -8.51 -9.67 -3.73
N HIS A 67 -7.52 -9.77 -4.61
CA HIS A 67 -6.23 -10.34 -4.24
C HIS A 67 -5.41 -9.29 -3.50
N ALA A 68 -4.74 -9.71 -2.43
CA ALA A 68 -3.89 -8.84 -1.62
C ALA A 68 -2.55 -9.49 -1.29
N MET A 69 -1.52 -8.65 -1.19
CA MET A 69 -0.17 -9.02 -0.80
C MET A 69 0.29 -8.13 0.35
N ALA A 70 0.59 -8.75 1.50
CA ALA A 70 1.28 -8.08 2.59
C ALA A 70 2.80 -8.21 2.42
N TYR A 71 3.48 -7.06 2.41
CA TYR A 71 4.93 -6.97 2.44
C TYR A 71 5.38 -6.87 3.88
N VAL A 72 6.10 -7.89 4.35
CA VAL A 72 6.51 -8.00 5.74
C VAL A 72 8.00 -8.25 5.89
N ILE A 73 8.55 -7.83 7.02
CA ILE A 73 9.92 -8.16 7.44
C ILE A 73 9.88 -8.98 8.72
N LYS A 74 10.87 -9.84 8.93
CA LYS A 74 10.93 -10.66 10.14
C LYS A 74 11.17 -9.77 11.36
N SER A 75 10.35 -9.97 12.39
CA SER A 75 10.51 -9.38 13.73
C SER A 75 11.49 -10.26 14.50
N GLU A 76 12.79 -10.08 14.28
CA GLU A 76 13.85 -10.86 14.93
C GLU A 76 14.08 -10.36 16.36
N ASP A 77 13.39 -10.89 17.38
CA ASP A 77 13.60 -10.67 18.83
C ASP A 77 13.78 -9.20 19.31
N LEU A 78 13.56 -8.23 18.42
CA LEU A 78 13.67 -6.81 18.67
C LEU A 78 12.43 -6.36 19.41
N GLU A 79 12.63 -5.48 20.40
CA GLU A 79 11.54 -4.79 21.08
C GLU A 79 10.50 -4.35 20.04
N THR A 80 9.33 -4.99 20.12
CA THR A 80 8.25 -4.91 19.15
C THR A 80 7.76 -3.47 19.06
N GLY A 81 8.32 -2.71 18.12
CA GLY A 81 8.05 -1.29 17.99
C GLY A 81 8.48 -0.77 16.63
N HIS A 82 7.63 0.07 16.05
CA HIS A 82 7.90 0.77 14.79
C HIS A 82 9.26 1.50 14.83
N ASP A 83 9.62 2.10 15.96
CA ASP A 83 10.86 2.86 16.12
C ASP A 83 12.11 1.97 16.10
N ALA A 84 12.09 0.81 16.75
CA ALA A 84 13.21 -0.13 16.76
C ALA A 84 13.51 -0.67 15.34
N ILE A 85 12.44 -0.99 14.60
CA ILE A 85 12.54 -1.46 13.22
C ILE A 85 13.03 -0.33 12.30
N ALA A 86 12.50 0.89 12.46
CA ALA A 86 12.97 2.04 11.70
C ALA A 86 14.46 2.32 11.95
N SER A 87 14.93 2.27 13.20
CA SER A 87 16.34 2.44 13.56
C SER A 87 17.23 1.34 12.96
N ARG A 88 16.80 0.07 12.97
CA ARG A 88 17.53 -1.04 12.29
C ARG A 88 17.67 -0.79 10.79
N LEU A 89 16.57 -0.41 10.14
CA LEU A 89 16.54 -0.14 8.70
C LEU A 89 17.43 1.06 8.34
N GLN A 90 17.46 2.09 9.17
CA GLN A 90 18.36 3.23 9.00
C GLN A 90 19.83 2.88 9.16
N GLY A 91 20.16 1.97 10.09
CA GLY A 91 21.55 1.57 10.34
C GLY A 91 22.15 0.66 9.27
N THR A 92 21.33 -0.21 8.66
CA THR A 92 21.80 -1.23 7.69
C THR A 92 21.48 -0.90 6.24
N GLY A 93 20.41 -0.15 5.99
CA GLY A 93 19.89 0.14 4.64
C GLY A 93 19.39 -1.08 3.87
N LYS A 94 19.34 -2.27 4.47
CA LYS A 94 18.98 -3.53 3.82
C LYS A 94 17.84 -4.21 4.58
N ALA A 95 16.87 -4.73 3.84
CA ALA A 95 15.78 -5.52 4.38
C ALA A 95 15.42 -6.65 3.42
N GLU A 96 15.16 -7.84 3.95
CA GLU A 96 14.52 -8.92 3.20
C GLU A 96 13.01 -8.79 3.35
N ILE A 97 12.32 -8.47 2.25
CA ILE A 97 10.86 -8.37 2.21
C ILE A 97 10.28 -9.72 1.84
N HIS A 98 9.42 -10.25 2.71
CA HIS A 98 8.64 -11.45 2.45
C HIS A 98 7.23 -11.05 2.03
N VAL A 99 6.69 -11.77 1.03
CA VAL A 99 5.37 -11.49 0.47
C VAL A 99 4.38 -12.56 0.97
N LYS A 100 3.30 -12.12 1.64
CA LYS A 100 2.21 -12.99 2.10
C LYS A 100 0.96 -12.72 1.27
N HIS A 101 0.47 -13.73 0.58
CA HIS A 101 -0.69 -13.62 -0.31
C HIS A 101 -1.96 -14.05 0.41
N PHE A 102 -3.03 -13.30 0.20
CA PHE A 102 -4.37 -13.63 0.69
C PHE A 102 -5.44 -13.02 -0.21
N THR A 103 -6.69 -13.37 0.03
CA THR A 103 -7.86 -12.86 -0.71
C THR A 103 -8.86 -12.25 0.24
N VAL A 104 -9.46 -11.14 -0.15
CA VAL A 104 -10.41 -10.40 0.68
C VAL A 104 -11.69 -10.14 -0.11
N PRO A 105 -12.85 -10.55 0.38
CA PRO A 105 -14.11 -10.20 -0.27
C PRO A 105 -14.34 -8.69 -0.25
N TYR A 106 -14.77 -8.11 -1.38
CA TYR A 106 -14.97 -6.67 -1.52
C TYR A 106 -15.92 -6.07 -0.47
N ASN A 107 -16.98 -6.79 -0.13
CA ASN A 107 -17.93 -6.36 0.91
C ASN A 107 -17.30 -6.29 2.32
N GLN A 108 -16.14 -6.91 2.52
CA GLN A 108 -15.39 -6.84 3.77
C GLN A 108 -14.34 -5.73 3.76
N MET A 109 -13.93 -5.22 2.60
CA MET A 109 -12.93 -4.14 2.50
C MET A 109 -13.36 -2.89 3.28
N ALA A 110 -14.66 -2.56 3.27
CA ALA A 110 -15.21 -1.44 4.03
C ALA A 110 -15.07 -1.59 5.56
N LYS A 111 -14.80 -2.81 6.06
CA LYS A 111 -14.47 -3.03 7.49
C LYS A 111 -13.13 -2.39 7.82
N TYR A 112 -12.17 -2.45 6.90
CA TYR A 112 -10.76 -2.12 7.11
C TYR A 112 -10.35 -0.77 6.49
N ILE A 113 -10.87 -0.44 5.31
CA ILE A 113 -10.58 0.81 4.60
C ILE A 113 -11.84 1.68 4.64
N LYS A 114 -11.81 2.75 5.44
CA LYS A 114 -12.97 3.65 5.64
C LYS A 114 -13.05 4.78 4.62
N ARG A 115 -11.90 5.29 4.19
CA ARG A 115 -11.77 6.39 3.26
C ARG A 115 -10.60 6.13 2.33
N LEU A 116 -10.79 6.48 1.07
CA LEU A 116 -9.84 6.23 0.00
C LEU A 116 -9.78 7.48 -0.88
N HIS A 117 -8.56 7.94 -1.16
CA HIS A 117 -8.33 8.98 -2.15
C HIS A 117 -7.38 8.42 -3.23
N ILE A 118 -7.85 8.42 -4.47
CA ILE A 118 -7.10 7.92 -5.62
C ILE A 118 -6.84 9.09 -6.57
N GLY A 119 -5.58 9.34 -6.89
CA GLY A 119 -5.18 10.26 -7.94
C GLY A 119 -4.42 9.51 -9.02
N LEU A 120 -4.80 9.71 -10.28
CA LEU A 120 -4.17 9.09 -11.44
C LEU A 120 -3.76 10.19 -12.44
N VAL A 121 -2.64 9.98 -13.11
CA VAL A 121 -2.19 10.81 -14.24
C VAL A 121 -1.77 9.90 -15.39
N SER A 122 -1.99 10.34 -16.63
CA SER A 122 -1.50 9.62 -17.79
C SER A 122 0.00 9.85 -18.00
N GLU A 123 0.63 9.05 -18.86
CA GLU A 123 2.04 9.23 -19.22
C GLU A 123 2.37 10.62 -19.78
N LEU A 124 1.37 11.31 -20.36
CA LEU A 124 1.51 12.69 -20.85
C LEU A 124 1.95 13.67 -19.76
N SER A 125 1.62 13.38 -18.49
CA SER A 125 2.04 14.20 -17.36
C SER A 125 3.56 14.37 -17.25
N SER A 126 4.35 13.41 -17.75
CA SER A 126 5.81 13.49 -17.82
C SER A 126 6.33 14.66 -18.66
N SER A 127 5.50 15.19 -19.57
CA SER A 127 5.84 16.33 -20.43
C SER A 127 5.45 17.68 -19.82
N ILE A 128 4.70 17.69 -18.71
CA ILE A 128 4.26 18.91 -18.03
C ILE A 128 5.42 19.47 -17.21
N ARG A 129 5.86 20.68 -17.52
CA ARG A 129 6.99 21.34 -16.83
C ARG A 129 6.55 22.31 -15.74
N ASN A 130 5.40 22.94 -15.94
CA ASN A 130 4.79 23.88 -15.00
C ASN A 130 3.29 23.58 -14.96
N VAL A 131 2.71 23.48 -13.77
CA VAL A 131 1.29 23.17 -13.57
C VAL A 131 0.65 24.22 -12.68
N THR A 132 -0.54 24.67 -13.07
CA THR A 132 -1.43 25.48 -12.23
C THR A 132 -2.75 24.73 -12.16
N PHE A 133 -3.22 24.48 -10.95
CA PHE A 133 -4.53 23.85 -10.73
C PHE A 133 -5.58 24.96 -10.65
N ILE A 134 -6.63 24.83 -11.46
CA ILE A 134 -7.83 25.67 -11.40
C ILE A 134 -8.97 24.72 -11.05
N ASP A 135 -9.66 25.02 -9.95
CA ASP A 135 -10.84 24.28 -9.51
C ASP A 135 -12.07 25.06 -9.99
N ASP A 136 -12.77 24.51 -10.99
CA ASP A 136 -13.98 25.13 -11.54
C ASP A 136 -15.22 24.90 -10.66
N GLY A 137 -15.07 24.15 -9.55
CA GLY A 137 -16.15 23.81 -8.63
C GLY A 137 -17.18 22.83 -9.23
N TYR A 138 -18.06 22.31 -8.37
CA TYR A 138 -19.29 21.64 -8.79
C TYR A 138 -20.44 22.66 -8.72
N GLU A 139 -21.19 22.85 -9.81
CA GLU A 139 -22.53 23.46 -9.76
C GLU A 139 -23.53 22.58 -9.00
#